data_AF-A0AAV5JAI2-F1
#
_entry.id   AF-A0AAV5JAI2-F1
#
_cell.length_a   1.000
_cell.length_b   1.000
_cell.length_c   1.000
_cell.angle_alpha   90.00
_cell.angle_beta   90.00
_cell.angle_gamma   90.00
#
_symmetry.space_group_name_H-M   'P 1'
#
loop_
_entity.id
_entity.type
_entity.pdbx_description
1 polymer ?
#
loop_
_entity_poly.entity_id
_entity_poly.type
_entity_poly.pdbx_seq_one_letter_code
_entity_poly.pdbx_strand_id
1 'polypeptide(L)'
;MEKMKSIIKPKPNPQQQLRDWQRRLRQECRNIERQIRDIQREEKNVQKAIREAAKRNDMGSAKALAKEIVRSRRTVNRLYENKAQLNSISMHLGESVGALLHLPWNILWFCLYASIVYEKFLLRIAICSIRKLN
;
A
#
# COMPACT_ATOMS: atom_id res chain seq x y z
N MET A 1 -3.38 -32.34 10.42
CA MET A 1 -1.96 -31.91 10.53
C MET A 1 -1.76 -30.40 10.72
N GLU A 2 -2.69 -29.53 10.34
CA GLU A 2 -2.60 -28.07 10.62
C GLU A 2 -2.80 -27.72 12.12
N LYS A 3 -3.74 -28.39 12.81
CA LYS A 3 -4.08 -28.12 14.23
C LYS A 3 -2.97 -28.43 15.24
N MET A 4 -2.01 -29.31 14.91
CA MET A 4 -0.87 -29.61 15.79
C MET A 4 0.28 -28.61 15.61
N LYS A 5 0.42 -28.01 14.41
CA LYS A 5 1.43 -26.97 14.15
C LYS A 5 1.12 -25.63 14.84
N SER A 6 -0.11 -25.38 15.26
CA SER A 6 -0.50 -24.15 15.97
C SER A 6 -0.17 -24.15 17.46
N ILE A 7 0.13 -25.31 18.05
CA ILE A 7 0.43 -25.45 19.49
C ILE A 7 1.94 -25.24 19.78
N ILE A 8 2.81 -25.43 18.80
CA ILE A 8 4.28 -25.45 18.97
C ILE A 8 4.96 -24.17 18.43
N LYS A 9 4.22 -23.27 17.77
CA LYS A 9 4.81 -22.02 17.28
C LYS A 9 4.85 -20.97 18.40
N PRO A 10 6.03 -20.43 18.77
CA PRO A 10 6.08 -19.26 19.63
C PRO A 10 5.25 -18.13 18.99
N LYS A 11 4.54 -17.33 19.81
CA LYS A 11 3.76 -16.19 19.32
C LYS A 11 4.66 -15.40 18.35
N PRO A 12 4.23 -15.20 17.10
CA PRO A 12 5.05 -14.50 16.12
C PRO A 12 5.37 -13.11 16.65
N ASN A 13 6.63 -12.71 16.51
CA ASN A 13 7.08 -11.38 16.88
C ASN A 13 6.15 -10.35 16.17
N PRO A 14 5.68 -9.29 16.85
CA PRO A 14 4.81 -8.29 16.25
C PRO A 14 5.35 -7.73 14.92
N GLN A 15 6.67 -7.65 14.76
CA GLN A 15 7.31 -7.25 13.51
C GLN A 15 7.10 -8.26 12.36
N GLN A 16 7.09 -9.56 12.65
CA GLN A 16 6.81 -10.59 11.65
C GLN A 16 5.33 -10.56 11.25
N GLN A 17 4.42 -10.38 12.20
CA GLN A 17 2.99 -10.24 11.92
C GLN A 17 2.71 -9.05 10.99
N LEU A 18 3.37 -7.92 11.24
CA LEU A 18 3.24 -6.72 10.43
C LEU A 18 3.73 -6.92 8.99
N ARG A 19 4.85 -7.63 8.81
CA ARG A 19 5.35 -8.02 7.47
C ARG A 19 4.39 -8.97 6.75
N ASP A 20 3.79 -9.91 7.48
CA ASP A 20 2.80 -10.85 6.93
C ASP A 20 1.52 -10.12 6.50
N TRP A 21 1.03 -9.18 7.29
CA TRP A 21 -0.12 -8.34 6.93
C TRP A 21 0.16 -7.48 5.70
N GLN A 22 1.33 -6.82 5.63
CA GLN A 22 1.74 -6.08 4.44
C GLN A 22 1.81 -6.98 3.19
N ARG A 23 2.33 -8.21 3.33
CA ARG A 23 2.38 -9.17 2.22
C ARG A 23 0.98 -9.57 1.75
N ARG A 24 0.06 -9.84 2.69
CA ARG A 24 -1.34 -10.18 2.40
C ARG A 24 -2.06 -9.03 1.71
N LEU A 25 -1.93 -7.80 2.20
CA LEU A 25 -2.54 -6.61 1.59
C LEU A 25 -2.10 -6.44 0.13
N ARG A 26 -0.79 -6.58 -0.17
CA ARG A 26 -0.30 -6.53 -1.56
C ARG A 26 -0.86 -7.65 -2.43
N GLN A 27 -1.07 -8.84 -1.87
CA GLN A 27 -1.69 -9.94 -2.59
C GLN A 27 -3.16 -9.63 -2.90
N GLU A 28 -3.91 -9.11 -1.94
CA GLU A 28 -5.31 -8.74 -2.14
C GLU A 28 -5.48 -7.59 -3.15
N CYS A 29 -4.59 -6.59 -3.13
CA CYS A 29 -4.59 -5.55 -4.17
C CYS A 29 -4.43 -6.15 -5.57
N ARG A 30 -3.53 -7.14 -5.74
CA ARG A 30 -3.37 -7.85 -7.03
C ARG A 30 -4.57 -8.72 -7.38
N ASN A 31 -5.23 -9.33 -6.38
CA ASN A 31 -6.46 -10.09 -6.60
C ASN A 31 -7.56 -9.18 -7.14
N ILE A 32 -7.76 -8.01 -6.53
CA ILE A 32 -8.77 -7.04 -6.96
C ILE A 32 -8.47 -6.55 -8.39
N GLU A 33 -7.21 -6.25 -8.71
CA GLU A 33 -6.83 -5.86 -10.08
C GLU A 33 -7.07 -6.96 -11.12
N ARG A 34 -6.91 -8.24 -10.74
CA ARG A 34 -7.30 -9.36 -11.59
C ARG A 34 -8.81 -9.41 -11.79
N GLN A 35 -9.59 -9.35 -10.71
CA GLN A 35 -11.05 -9.34 -10.77
C GLN A 35 -11.59 -8.21 -11.65
N ILE A 36 -11.04 -7.00 -11.55
CA ILE A 36 -11.43 -5.87 -12.40
C ILE A 36 -11.17 -6.21 -13.88
N ARG A 37 -10.01 -6.77 -14.23
CA ARG A 37 -9.70 -7.15 -15.62
C ARG A 37 -10.60 -8.25 -16.14
N ASP A 38 -10.93 -9.22 -15.29
CA ASP A 38 -11.79 -10.34 -15.67
C ASP A 38 -13.23 -9.84 -15.92
N ILE A 39 -13.77 -8.98 -15.05
CA ILE A 39 -15.08 -8.35 -15.23
C ILE A 39 -15.11 -7.50 -16.50
N GLN A 40 -14.07 -6.69 -16.76
CA GLN A 40 -14.00 -5.87 -17.97
C GLN A 40 -13.92 -6.71 -19.26
N ARG A 41 -13.26 -7.88 -19.21
CA ARG A 41 -13.25 -8.82 -20.33
C ARG A 41 -14.64 -9.39 -20.58
N GLU A 42 -15.31 -9.80 -19.51
CA GLU A 42 -16.65 -10.36 -19.60
C GLU A 42 -17.67 -9.31 -20.07
N GLU A 43 -17.56 -8.06 -19.63
CA GLU A 43 -18.39 -6.95 -20.15
C GLU A 43 -18.26 -6.81 -21.68
N LYS A 44 -17.06 -6.98 -22.25
CA LYS A 44 -16.86 -6.93 -23.71
C LYS A 44 -17.53 -8.12 -24.41
N ASN A 45 -17.52 -9.30 -23.81
CA ASN A 45 -18.21 -10.48 -24.34
C ASN A 45 -19.73 -10.27 -24.32
N VAL A 46 -20.27 -9.78 -23.20
CA VAL A 46 -21.70 -9.47 -23.06
C VAL A 46 -22.13 -8.38 -24.06
N GLN A 47 -21.30 -7.37 -24.32
CA GLN A 47 -21.58 -6.36 -25.36
C GLN A 47 -21.70 -6.98 -26.77
N LYS A 48 -20.86 -7.96 -27.10
CA LYS A 48 -20.97 -8.68 -28.38
C LYS A 48 -22.27 -9.50 -28.43
N ALA A 49 -22.59 -10.21 -27.34
CA ALA A 49 -23.83 -10.98 -27.22
C ALA A 49 -25.09 -10.10 -27.37
N ILE A 50 -25.08 -8.88 -26.83
CA ILE A 50 -26.18 -7.90 -27.03
C ILE A 50 -26.32 -7.54 -28.50
N ARG A 51 -25.22 -7.27 -29.21
CA ARG A 51 -25.26 -6.94 -30.65
C ARG A 51 -25.81 -8.11 -31.47
N GLU A 52 -25.44 -9.34 -31.13
CA GLU A 52 -25.96 -10.54 -31.79
C GLU A 52 -27.44 -10.79 -31.47
N ALA A 53 -27.86 -10.62 -30.23
CA ALA A 53 -29.28 -10.70 -29.84
C ALA A 53 -30.13 -9.64 -30.55
N ALA A 54 -29.62 -8.40 -30.67
CA ALA A 54 -30.28 -7.32 -31.39
C ALA A 54 -30.43 -7.64 -32.89
N LYS A 55 -29.40 -8.22 -33.53
CA LYS A 55 -29.49 -8.69 -34.94
C LYS A 55 -30.53 -9.79 -35.15
N ARG A 56 -30.75 -10.64 -34.14
CA ARG A 56 -31.77 -11.70 -34.15
C ARG A 56 -33.18 -11.20 -33.78
N ASN A 57 -33.35 -9.89 -33.55
CA ASN A 57 -34.58 -9.26 -33.05
C ASN A 57 -35.07 -9.80 -31.69
N ASP A 58 -34.21 -10.41 -30.89
CA ASP A 58 -34.53 -10.83 -29.52
C ASP A 58 -34.28 -9.68 -28.53
N MET A 59 -35.27 -8.79 -28.44
CA MET A 59 -35.22 -7.62 -27.57
C MET A 59 -35.34 -7.96 -26.08
N GLY A 60 -35.94 -9.11 -25.75
CA GLY A 60 -36.09 -9.58 -24.36
C GLY A 60 -34.73 -9.94 -23.76
N SER A 61 -33.97 -10.78 -24.47
CA SER A 61 -32.62 -11.17 -24.06
C SER A 61 -31.65 -9.99 -24.09
N ALA A 62 -31.74 -9.12 -25.11
CA ALA A 62 -30.90 -7.92 -25.18
C ALA A 62 -31.10 -6.99 -23.97
N LYS A 63 -32.35 -6.82 -23.51
CA LYS A 63 -32.67 -5.99 -22.33
C LYS A 63 -32.15 -6.61 -21.03
N ALA A 64 -32.20 -7.95 -20.89
CA ALA A 64 -31.65 -8.65 -19.74
C ALA A 64 -30.12 -8.48 -19.66
N LEU A 65 -29.42 -8.71 -20.77
CA LEU A 65 -27.97 -8.56 -20.87
C LEU A 65 -27.52 -7.10 -20.64
N ALA A 66 -28.29 -6.11 -21.12
CA ALA A 66 -27.99 -4.70 -20.88
C ALA A 66 -28.05 -4.32 -19.38
N LYS A 67 -29.00 -4.88 -18.63
CA LYS A 67 -29.06 -4.69 -17.17
C LYS A 67 -27.83 -5.27 -16.48
N GLU A 68 -27.32 -6.40 -16.98
CA GLU A 68 -26.14 -7.05 -16.41
C GLU A 68 -24.89 -6.18 -16.58
N ILE A 69 -24.72 -5.50 -17.72
CA ILE A 69 -23.64 -4.51 -17.90
C ILE A 69 -23.68 -3.40 -16.84
N VAL A 70 -24.88 -2.88 -16.52
CA VAL A 70 -25.00 -1.82 -15.51
C VAL A 70 -24.60 -2.33 -14.12
N ARG A 71 -24.91 -3.60 -13.80
CA ARG A 71 -24.49 -4.24 -12.55
C ARG A 71 -22.98 -4.45 -12.50
N SER A 72 -22.39 -4.97 -13.58
CA SER A 72 -20.94 -5.16 -13.69
C SER A 72 -20.17 -3.86 -13.46
N ARG A 73 -20.62 -2.74 -14.06
CA ARG A 73 -20.03 -1.42 -13.84
C ARG A 73 -20.09 -0.96 -12.38
N ARG A 74 -21.21 -1.19 -11.70
CA ARG A 74 -21.34 -0.87 -10.27
C ARG A 74 -20.39 -1.72 -9.42
N THR A 75 -20.23 -3.00 -9.76
CA THR A 75 -19.28 -3.90 -9.09
C THR A 75 -17.84 -3.43 -9.28
N VAL A 76 -17.47 -2.99 -10.49
CA VAL A 76 -16.14 -2.43 -10.78
C VAL A 76 -15.88 -1.17 -9.94
N ASN A 77 -16.85 -0.26 -9.82
CA ASN A 77 -16.71 0.92 -8.97
C ASN A 77 -16.45 0.56 -7.50
N ARG A 78 -17.21 -0.41 -6.95
CA ARG A 78 -16.98 -0.92 -5.59
C ARG A 78 -15.60 -1.56 -5.43
N LEU A 79 -15.10 -2.27 -6.44
CA LEU A 79 -13.76 -2.85 -6.41
C LEU A 79 -12.67 -1.76 -6.40
N TYR A 80 -12.87 -0.64 -7.10
CA TYR A 80 -11.96 0.51 -7.03
C TYR A 80 -12.00 1.19 -5.65
N GLU A 81 -13.18 1.34 -5.04
CA GLU A 81 -13.31 1.83 -3.66
C GLU A 81 -12.57 0.92 -2.67
N ASN A 82 -12.78 -0.40 -2.76
CA ASN A 82 -12.08 -1.39 -1.93
C ASN A 82 -10.56 -1.32 -2.11
N LYS A 83 -10.07 -1.11 -3.34
CA LYS A 83 -8.64 -0.92 -3.61
C LYS A 83 -8.10 0.33 -2.90
N ALA A 84 -8.83 1.44 -2.94
CA ALA A 84 -8.46 2.67 -2.25
C ALA A 84 -8.40 2.47 -0.73
N GLN A 85 -9.38 1.75 -0.16
CA GLN A 85 -9.40 1.41 1.26
C GLN A 85 -8.17 0.55 1.66
N LEU A 86 -7.83 -0.48 0.88
CA LEU A 86 -6.64 -1.30 1.15
C LEU A 86 -5.33 -0.50 1.05
N ASN A 87 -5.25 0.46 0.13
CA ASN A 87 -4.10 1.34 0.02
C ASN A 87 -3.96 2.24 1.25
N SER A 88 -5.05 2.82 1.75
CA SER A 88 -5.05 3.60 3.00
C SER A 88 -4.59 2.75 4.18
N ILE A 89 -5.10 1.53 4.34
CA ILE A 89 -4.66 0.61 5.41
C ILE A 89 -3.17 0.28 5.26
N SER A 90 -2.70 0.05 4.04
CA SER A 90 -1.27 -0.20 3.79
C SER A 90 -0.39 1.01 4.16
N MET A 91 -0.87 2.24 3.97
CA MET A 91 -0.16 3.45 4.38
C MET A 91 -0.04 3.55 5.90
N HIS A 92 -1.15 3.37 6.63
CA HIS A 92 -1.15 3.39 8.10
C HIS A 92 -0.22 2.32 8.71
N LEU A 93 -0.16 1.13 8.11
CA LEU A 93 0.78 0.09 8.52
C LEU A 93 2.23 0.44 8.20
N GLY A 94 2.48 1.16 7.10
CA GLY A 94 3.81 1.67 6.75
C GLY A 94 4.30 2.73 7.72
N GLU A 95 3.44 3.68 8.09
CA GLU A 95 3.70 4.74 9.08
C GLU A 95 4.06 4.16 10.45
N SER A 96 3.31 3.14 10.89
CA SER A 96 3.55 2.44 12.17
C SER A 96 4.92 1.76 12.24
N VAL A 97 5.44 1.25 11.11
CA VAL A 97 6.81 0.70 11.02
C VAL A 97 7.85 1.84 11.00
N GLY A 98 7.59 2.90 10.25
CA GLY A 98 8.49 4.03 10.07
C GLY A 98 8.73 4.82 11.36
N ALA A 99 7.69 5.04 12.16
CA ALA A 99 7.80 5.67 13.47
C ALA A 99 8.71 4.90 14.45
N LEU A 100 8.75 3.57 14.32
CA LEU A 100 9.60 2.70 15.13
C LEU A 100 11.07 2.69 14.69
N LEU A 101 11.33 2.98 13.41
CA LEU A 101 12.69 3.07 12.84
C LEU A 101 13.30 4.47 12.94
N HIS A 102 12.50 5.48 13.30
CA HIS A 102 12.96 6.86 13.51
C HIS A 102 13.09 7.19 15.01
N LEU A 103 13.64 6.25 15.78
CA LEU A 103 14.12 6.53 17.13
C LEU A 103 15.33 7.49 17.06
N PRO A 104 15.57 8.28 18.12
CA PRO A 104 16.32 9.55 18.10
C PRO A 104 17.79 9.43 17.76
N TRP A 105 18.30 8.25 17.40
CA TRP A 105 19.69 8.04 16.99
C TRP A 105 20.11 8.93 15.83
N ASN A 106 19.26 9.22 14.84
CA ASN A 106 19.60 10.17 13.79
C ASN A 106 19.65 11.62 14.29
N ILE A 107 18.80 12.01 15.24
CA ILE A 107 18.76 13.35 15.83
C ILE A 107 19.88 13.54 16.86
N LEU A 108 20.20 12.52 17.66
CA LEU A 108 21.35 12.47 18.55
C LEU A 108 22.65 12.42 17.76
N TRP A 109 22.73 11.67 16.66
CA TRP A 109 23.88 11.68 15.77
C TRP A 109 24.05 13.04 15.09
N PHE A 110 22.97 13.67 14.61
CA PHE A 110 23.02 15.05 14.10
C PHE A 110 23.39 16.06 15.19
N CYS A 111 22.88 15.92 16.43
CA CYS A 111 23.23 16.79 17.55
C CYS A 111 24.68 16.61 18.00
N LEU A 112 25.17 15.38 18.16
CA LEU A 112 26.57 15.10 18.49
C LEU A 112 27.49 15.60 17.38
N TYR A 113 27.14 15.37 16.11
CA TYR A 113 27.93 15.84 14.98
C TYR A 113 27.94 17.37 14.90
N ALA A 114 26.80 18.03 15.12
CA ALA A 114 26.72 19.50 15.18
C ALA A 114 27.50 20.08 16.37
N SER A 115 27.43 19.47 17.57
CA SER A 115 28.20 19.90 18.74
C SER A 115 29.71 19.75 18.53
N ILE A 116 30.17 18.63 17.96
CA ILE A 116 31.61 18.41 17.67
C ILE A 116 32.13 19.42 16.63
N VAL A 117 31.32 19.77 15.63
CA VAL A 117 31.70 20.77 14.61
C VAL A 117 31.71 22.19 15.19
N TYR A 118 30.77 22.54 16.07
CA TYR A 118 30.74 23.85 16.73
C TYR A 118 31.92 24.06 17.68
N GLU A 119 32.29 23.04 18.44
CA GLU A 119 33.42 23.10 19.37
C GLU A 119 34.75 23.26 18.62
N LYS A 120 34.94 22.55 17.50
CA LYS A 120 36.11 22.73 16.63
C LYS A 120 36.15 24.10 15.93
N PHE A 121 35.00 24.70 15.64
CA PHE A 121 34.92 26.04 15.03
C PHE A 121 35.28 27.15 16.03
N LEU A 122 34.76 27.07 17.25
CA LEU A 122 35.08 28.01 18.33
C LEU A 122 36.56 27.93 18.75
N LEU A 123 37.15 26.74 18.78
CA LEU A 123 38.58 26.58 19.07
C LEU A 123 39.46 27.28 18.01
N ARG A 124 39.03 27.27 16.74
CA ARG A 124 39.75 27.91 15.63
C ARG A 124 39.63 29.43 15.66
N ILE A 125 38.49 29.97 16.09
CA ILE A 125 38.30 31.40 16.34
C ILE A 125 39.14 31.88 17.53
N ALA A 126 39.15 31.12 18.63
CA ALA A 126 39.94 31.44 19.82
C ALA A 126 41.44 31.47 19.53
N ILE A 127 41.97 30.48 18.80
CA ILE A 127 43.38 30.45 18.36
C ILE A 127 43.71 31.64 17.44
N CYS A 128 42.79 32.04 16.56
CA CYS A 128 42.97 33.19 15.68
C CYS A 128 42.97 34.52 16.45
N SER A 129 42.18 34.63 17.53
CA SER A 129 42.13 35.81 18.38
C SER A 129 43.39 35.97 19.24
N ILE A 130 43.98 34.86 19.73
CA ILE A 130 45.22 34.88 20.51
C ILE A 130 46.43 35.29 19.65
N ARG A 131 46.43 34.96 18.35
CA ARG A 131 47.52 35.33 17.42
C ARG A 131 47.50 36.80 16.97
N LYS A 132 46.44 37.56 17.30
CA LYS A 132 46.27 38.97 16.93
C LYS A 132 46.59 39.94 18.07
N LEU A 133 46.94 39.41 19.25
CA LEU A 133 47.29 40.13 20.48
C LEU A 133 48.79 40.02 20.85
N ASN A 134 49.59 39.41 19.96
CA ASN A 134 51.06 39.34 20.01
C ASN A 134 51.59 39.86 18.67
#